data_AF-A0A9D6PTD2-F1
#
_entry.id   AF-A0A9D6PTD2-F1
#
_cell.length_a   1.000
_cell.length_b   1.000
_cell.length_c   1.000
_cell.angle_alpha   90.00
_cell.angle_beta   90.00
_cell.angle_gamma   90.00
#
_symmetry.space_group_name_H-M   'P 1'
#
loop_
_entity.id
_entity.type
_entity.pdbx_description
1 polymer ?
#
loop_
_entity_poly.entity_id
_entity_poly.type
_entity_poly.pdbx_seq_one_letter_code
_entity_poly.pdbx_strand_id
1 'polypeptide(L)'
;EAMDDDNWAEWCFEFGYNINDKLNGVMLPNTMALACQLHVPLHRSNHSNGQAEGAAYPKTVKSKLDPIANDIKSGKYCSNPDALVNELNDLSEFILKKVDQFKWTLTKDGKDYKAGGNGCAGVSSLTDKPACACPKNRSHGLSKIKGTPLPRSMLPLKIGK
;
A
#
# COMPACT_ATOMS: atom_id res chain seq x y z
N GLU A 1 -5.23 -10.26 -1.57
CA GLU A 1 -4.00 -11.07 -1.65
C GLU A 1 -3.54 -11.60 -0.30
N ALA A 2 -3.48 -10.80 0.78
CA ALA A 2 -3.00 -11.27 2.09
C ALA A 2 -4.11 -11.60 3.12
N MET A 3 -5.38 -11.33 2.79
CA MET A 3 -6.54 -11.49 3.69
C MET A 3 -7.65 -12.32 3.02
N ASP A 4 -7.26 -13.37 2.30
CA ASP A 4 -8.14 -14.12 1.39
C ASP A 4 -8.77 -15.38 2.00
N ASP A 5 -8.37 -15.77 3.22
CA ASP A 5 -8.69 -17.06 3.84
C ASP A 5 -9.44 -16.97 5.17
N ASP A 6 -9.54 -15.78 5.76
CA ASP A 6 -10.13 -15.54 7.07
C ASP A 6 -11.26 -14.50 7.00
N ASN A 7 -12.14 -14.47 8.01
CA ASN A 7 -13.30 -13.57 8.04
C ASN A 7 -12.96 -12.14 8.49
N TRP A 8 -11.90 -11.58 7.93
CA TRP A 8 -11.40 -10.24 8.26
C TRP A 8 -12.46 -9.15 8.13
N ALA A 9 -13.38 -9.28 7.17
CA ALA A 9 -14.47 -8.33 6.98
C ALA A 9 -15.42 -8.32 8.18
N GLU A 10 -15.79 -9.50 8.69
CA GLU A 10 -16.64 -9.64 9.88
C GLU A 10 -15.91 -9.12 11.12
N TRP A 11 -14.66 -9.55 11.37
CA TRP A 11 -13.90 -9.09 12.53
C TRP A 11 -13.68 -7.58 12.51
N CYS A 12 -13.32 -7.00 11.36
CA CYS A 12 -13.17 -5.55 11.26
C CYS A 12 -14.49 -4.83 11.59
N PHE A 13 -15.63 -5.37 11.16
CA PHE A 13 -16.93 -4.79 11.48
C PHE A 13 -17.27 -4.92 12.97
N GLU A 14 -17.13 -6.11 13.55
CA GLU A 14 -17.46 -6.39 14.95
C GLU A 14 -16.61 -5.58 15.94
N PHE A 15 -15.34 -5.39 15.62
CA PHE A 15 -14.38 -4.68 16.48
C PHE A 15 -14.23 -3.19 16.10
N GLY A 16 -15.04 -2.68 15.17
CA GLY A 16 -15.08 -1.25 14.83
C GLY A 16 -13.87 -0.73 14.02
N TYR A 17 -13.09 -1.62 13.40
CA TYR A 17 -12.01 -1.22 12.50
C TYR A 17 -12.56 -0.63 11.20
N ASN A 18 -12.18 0.60 10.89
CA ASN A 18 -12.54 1.28 9.65
C ASN A 18 -11.33 1.38 8.71
N ILE A 19 -11.37 0.65 7.59
CA ILE A 19 -10.33 0.72 6.54
C ILE A 19 -10.22 2.13 5.92
N ASN A 20 -11.29 2.93 5.99
CA ASN A 20 -11.31 4.30 5.49
C ASN A 20 -10.90 5.33 6.57
N ASP A 21 -10.36 4.89 7.71
CA ASP A 21 -9.77 5.82 8.67
C ASP A 21 -8.63 6.61 8.02
N LYS A 22 -8.47 7.87 8.44
CA LYS A 22 -7.41 8.76 7.94
C LYS A 22 -6.01 8.18 8.15
N LEU A 23 -5.82 7.33 9.16
CA LEU A 23 -4.56 6.66 9.45
C LEU A 23 -4.26 5.51 8.47
N ASN A 24 -5.29 4.97 7.81
CA ASN A 24 -5.21 3.82 6.91
C ASN A 24 -5.18 4.22 5.42
N GLY A 25 -5.38 5.50 5.11
CA GLY A 25 -5.35 6.02 3.75
C GLY A 25 -3.94 6.28 3.23
N VAL A 26 -3.43 5.40 2.35
CA VAL A 26 -2.14 5.58 1.67
C VAL A 26 -2.35 5.75 0.16
N MET A 27 -1.84 6.85 -0.41
CA MET A 27 -1.92 7.14 -1.84
C MET A 27 -0.53 7.02 -2.48
N LEU A 28 -0.32 5.94 -3.25
CA LEU A 28 0.92 5.70 -3.99
C LEU A 28 0.70 5.88 -5.50
N PRO A 29 1.68 6.43 -6.24
CA PRO A 29 1.57 6.54 -7.68
C PRO A 29 1.46 5.18 -8.37
N ASN A 30 0.52 5.05 -9.30
CA ASN A 30 0.45 3.91 -10.23
C ASN A 30 1.20 4.18 -11.55
N THR A 31 1.51 5.43 -11.85
CA THR A 31 2.29 5.77 -13.05
C THR A 31 3.78 5.74 -12.74
N MET A 32 4.54 5.02 -13.58
CA MET A 32 6.00 4.89 -13.42
C MET A 32 6.69 6.26 -13.51
N ALA A 33 6.22 7.15 -14.38
CA ALA A 33 6.76 8.50 -14.51
C ALA A 33 6.60 9.33 -13.22
N LEU A 34 5.45 9.24 -12.55
CA LEU A 34 5.21 10.01 -11.32
C LEU A 34 6.02 9.44 -10.15
N ALA A 35 6.03 8.11 -9.97
CA ALA A 35 6.88 7.47 -8.96
C ALA A 35 8.36 7.80 -9.20
N CYS A 36 8.80 7.77 -10.47
CA CYS A 36 10.16 8.10 -10.86
C CYS A 36 10.52 9.54 -10.47
N GLN A 37 9.65 10.51 -10.79
CA GLN A 37 9.87 11.91 -10.49
C GLN A 37 9.85 12.24 -9.00
N LEU A 38 8.94 11.62 -8.25
CA LEU A 38 8.78 11.89 -6.82
C LEU A 38 9.75 11.10 -5.93
N HIS A 39 10.45 10.11 -6.48
CA HIS A 39 11.30 9.19 -5.71
C HIS A 39 10.54 8.40 -4.63
N VAL A 40 9.31 7.99 -4.94
CA VAL A 40 8.41 7.28 -4.01
C VAL A 40 8.09 5.86 -4.51
N PRO A 41 7.63 4.96 -3.63
CA PRO A 41 7.23 3.61 -4.02
C PRO A 41 6.17 3.61 -5.13
N LEU A 42 6.35 2.74 -6.12
CA LEU A 42 5.37 2.49 -7.17
C LEU A 42 4.32 1.49 -6.69
N HIS A 43 3.04 1.83 -6.86
CA HIS A 43 1.92 0.92 -6.64
C HIS A 43 1.29 0.56 -7.99
N ARG A 44 1.88 -0.43 -8.67
CA ARG A 44 1.49 -0.90 -9.99
C ARG A 44 1.47 -2.42 -10.02
N SER A 45 0.58 -3.00 -10.83
CA SER A 45 0.35 -4.45 -10.96
C SER A 45 -0.07 -5.14 -9.67
N ASN A 46 -0.20 -6.47 -9.72
CA ASN A 46 -0.32 -7.32 -8.55
C ASN A 46 0.98 -7.27 -7.72
N HIS A 47 0.85 -7.47 -6.40
CA HIS A 47 2.00 -7.37 -5.48
C HIS A 47 2.77 -8.69 -5.36
N SER A 48 2.41 -9.72 -6.13
CA SER A 48 3.04 -11.05 -6.13
C SER A 48 4.54 -11.01 -6.45
N ASN A 49 4.99 -9.99 -7.17
CA ASN A 49 6.40 -9.76 -7.50
C ASN A 49 7.11 -8.78 -6.56
N GLY A 50 6.39 -8.20 -5.60
CA GLY A 50 6.94 -7.40 -4.52
C GLY A 50 7.68 -8.27 -3.50
N GLN A 51 8.65 -7.69 -2.79
CA GLN A 51 9.48 -8.42 -1.83
C GLN A 51 9.42 -7.82 -0.43
N ALA A 52 9.37 -8.69 0.57
CA ALA A 52 9.45 -8.34 1.98
C ALA A 52 10.18 -9.46 2.73
N GLU A 53 11.19 -9.13 3.54
CA GLU A 53 11.89 -10.09 4.42
C GLU A 53 12.36 -11.39 3.72
N GLY A 54 12.74 -11.31 2.43
CA GLY A 54 13.21 -12.46 1.65
C GLY A 54 12.09 -13.30 1.01
N ALA A 55 10.83 -12.93 1.18
CA ALA A 55 9.67 -13.58 0.60
C ALA A 55 8.84 -12.60 -0.25
N ALA A 56 7.78 -13.10 -0.89
CA ALA A 56 6.80 -12.26 -1.57
C ALA A 56 6.11 -11.33 -0.55
N TYR A 57 5.88 -10.07 -0.93
CA TYR A 57 5.23 -9.08 -0.07
C TYR A 57 3.90 -9.58 0.52
N PRO A 58 2.94 -10.10 -0.27
CA PRO A 58 1.66 -10.57 0.29
C PRO A 58 1.81 -11.72 1.27
N LYS A 59 2.74 -12.65 1.02
CA LYS A 59 3.03 -13.78 1.91
C LYS A 59 3.55 -13.29 3.27
N THR A 60 4.42 -12.28 3.26
CA THR A 60 4.98 -11.72 4.49
C THR A 60 3.92 -10.95 5.27
N VAL A 61 3.07 -10.16 4.60
CA VAL A 61 1.92 -9.49 5.24
C VAL A 61 1.00 -10.51 5.89
N LYS A 62 0.65 -11.59 5.16
CA LYS A 62 -0.17 -12.69 5.69
C LYS A 62 0.44 -13.31 6.95
N SER A 63 1.73 -13.64 6.92
CA SER A 63 2.42 -14.20 8.10
C SER A 63 2.43 -13.29 9.33
N LYS A 64 2.26 -11.97 9.16
CA LYS A 64 2.11 -11.02 10.28
C LYS A 64 0.66 -10.87 10.75
N LEU A 65 -0.30 -11.17 9.88
CA LEU A 65 -1.73 -11.18 10.17
C LEU A 65 -2.17 -12.49 10.84
N ASP A 66 -1.55 -13.63 10.52
CA ASP A 66 -1.93 -14.95 11.07
C ASP A 66 -1.96 -14.98 12.62
N PRO A 67 -0.97 -14.40 13.35
CA PRO A 67 -1.02 -14.35 14.81
C PRO A 67 -2.20 -13.50 15.32
N ILE A 68 -2.49 -12.37 14.67
CA ILE A 68 -3.62 -11.50 15.02
C ILE A 68 -4.94 -12.26 14.82
N ALA A 69 -5.08 -13.00 13.72
CA ALA A 69 -6.24 -13.83 13.46
C ALA A 69 -6.44 -14.92 14.53
N ASN A 70 -5.35 -15.56 14.97
CA ASN A 70 -5.41 -16.53 16.07
C ASN A 70 -5.82 -15.88 17.39
N ASP A 71 -5.33 -14.67 17.66
CA ASP A 71 -5.69 -13.90 18.84
C ASP A 71 -7.18 -13.50 18.84
N ILE A 72 -7.73 -13.12 17.68
CA ILE A 72 -9.18 -12.88 17.53
C ILE A 72 -9.96 -14.16 17.83
N LYS A 73 -9.58 -15.29 17.22
CA LYS A 73 -10.25 -16.59 17.41
C LYS A 73 -10.21 -17.09 18.85
N SER A 74 -9.15 -16.75 19.59
CA SER A 74 -9.02 -17.09 21.01
C SER A 74 -9.82 -16.20 21.96
N GLY A 75 -10.41 -15.11 21.45
CA GLY A 75 -11.17 -14.14 22.24
C GLY A 75 -10.29 -13.13 23.00
N LYS A 76 -9.00 -12.98 22.64
CA LYS A 76 -8.06 -12.05 23.30
C LYS A 76 -8.60 -10.62 23.40
N TYR A 77 -9.35 -10.18 22.39
CA TYR A 77 -9.86 -8.81 22.28
C TYR A 77 -11.27 -8.61 22.87
N CYS A 78 -11.95 -9.66 23.36
CA CYS A 78 -13.35 -9.55 23.80
C CYS A 78 -13.55 -8.56 24.96
N SER A 79 -12.57 -8.43 25.86
CA SER A 79 -12.61 -7.50 26.98
C SER A 79 -12.14 -6.09 26.63
N ASN A 80 -11.47 -5.92 25.49
CA ASN A 80 -10.93 -4.64 25.03
C ASN A 80 -10.87 -4.59 23.49
N PRO A 81 -12.01 -4.32 22.81
CA PRO A 81 -12.07 -4.32 21.34
C PRO A 81 -11.09 -3.33 20.68
N ASP A 82 -10.86 -2.18 21.32
CA ASP A 82 -9.93 -1.14 20.82
C ASP A 82 -8.50 -1.67 20.66
N ALA A 83 -8.10 -2.70 21.41
CA ALA A 83 -6.78 -3.30 21.27
C ALA A 83 -6.56 -3.93 19.89
N LEU A 84 -7.58 -4.51 19.25
CA LEU A 84 -7.45 -5.05 17.89
C LEU A 84 -7.20 -3.90 16.90
N VAL A 85 -7.94 -2.80 17.02
CA VAL A 85 -7.79 -1.63 16.16
C VAL A 85 -6.38 -1.05 16.29
N ASN A 86 -5.87 -0.92 17.51
CA ASN A 86 -4.51 -0.45 17.76
C ASN A 86 -3.45 -1.39 17.16
N GLU A 87 -3.61 -2.70 17.32
CA GLU A 87 -2.67 -3.69 16.79
C GLU A 87 -2.63 -3.69 15.24
N LEU A 88 -3.78 -3.52 14.58
CA LEU A 88 -3.86 -3.36 13.13
C LEU A 88 -3.27 -2.03 12.64
N ASN A 89 -3.44 -0.94 13.39
CA ASN A 89 -2.84 0.35 13.09
C ASN A 89 -1.31 0.30 13.22
N ASP A 90 -0.79 -0.30 14.28
CA ASP A 90 0.65 -0.49 14.51
C ASP A 90 1.28 -1.34 13.40
N LEU A 91 0.61 -2.43 12.99
CA LEU A 91 1.04 -3.25 11.87
C LEU A 91 1.05 -2.45 10.56
N SER A 92 0.02 -1.65 10.32
CA SER A 92 -0.09 -0.81 9.13
C SER A 92 1.02 0.24 9.07
N GLU A 93 1.29 0.94 10.18
CA GLU A 93 2.39 1.90 10.28
C GLU A 93 3.75 1.22 10.04
N PHE A 94 3.96 0.04 10.65
CA PHE A 94 5.18 -0.74 10.43
C PHE A 94 5.37 -1.07 8.95
N ILE A 95 4.35 -1.58 8.27
CA ILE A 95 4.42 -1.95 6.85
C ILE A 95 4.69 -0.71 6.00
N LEU A 96 3.94 0.38 6.23
CA LEU A 96 4.12 1.63 5.50
C LEU A 96 5.55 2.15 5.62
N LYS A 97 6.12 2.14 6.83
CA LYS A 97 7.52 2.53 7.07
C LYS A 97 8.51 1.66 6.30
N LYS A 98 8.26 0.35 6.15
CA LYS A 98 9.13 -0.53 5.36
C LYS A 98 9.03 -0.25 3.86
N VAL A 99 7.83 0.02 3.36
CA VAL A 99 7.56 0.36 1.95
C VAL A 99 8.16 1.73 1.60
N ASP A 100 7.94 2.74 2.43
CA ASP A 100 8.49 4.10 2.27
C ASP A 100 10.03 4.11 2.25
N GLN A 101 10.64 3.27 3.09
CA GLN A 101 12.10 3.11 3.13
C GLN A 101 12.65 2.23 1.99
N PHE A 102 11.81 1.73 1.08
CA PHE A 102 12.16 0.77 0.03
C PHE A 102 12.81 -0.52 0.57
N LYS A 103 12.59 -0.83 1.85
CA LYS A 103 13.01 -2.11 2.47
C LYS A 103 12.11 -3.23 2.01
N TRP A 104 10.83 -2.92 1.86
CA TRP A 104 9.84 -3.76 1.19
C TRP A 104 9.44 -3.10 -0.12
N THR A 105 9.10 -3.89 -1.13
CA THR A 105 8.64 -3.39 -2.42
C THR A 105 7.31 -4.00 -2.79
N LEU A 106 6.49 -3.22 -3.49
CA LEU A 106 5.21 -3.67 -4.04
C LEU A 106 5.35 -4.22 -5.46
N THR A 107 6.47 -3.92 -6.12
CA THR A 107 6.81 -4.40 -7.46
C THR A 107 8.23 -4.98 -7.46
N LYS A 108 8.55 -5.78 -8.49
CA LYS A 108 9.88 -6.38 -8.68
C LYS A 108 10.99 -5.34 -8.72
N ASP A 109 10.74 -4.25 -9.43
CA ASP A 109 11.67 -3.14 -9.66
C ASP A 109 11.49 -1.99 -8.66
N GLY A 110 10.76 -2.20 -7.55
CA GLY A 110 10.36 -1.13 -6.65
C GLY A 110 11.54 -0.31 -6.10
N LYS A 111 12.70 -0.94 -5.91
CA LYS A 111 13.93 -0.26 -5.45
C LYS A 111 14.48 0.74 -6.47
N ASP A 112 14.18 0.60 -7.76
CA ASP A 112 14.63 1.55 -8.78
C ASP A 112 14.04 2.94 -8.54
N TYR A 113 12.88 3.03 -7.90
CA TYR A 113 12.20 4.29 -7.61
C TYR A 113 12.76 5.00 -6.37
N LYS A 114 13.64 4.38 -5.59
CA LYS A 114 14.37 5.06 -4.52
C LYS A 114 15.25 6.17 -5.12
N ALA A 115 15.50 7.25 -4.37
CA ALA A 115 16.51 8.24 -4.73
C ALA A 115 17.86 7.59 -5.08
N GLY A 116 18.46 8.00 -6.20
CA GLY A 116 19.68 7.41 -6.76
C GLY A 116 19.50 6.11 -7.55
N GLY A 117 18.30 5.52 -7.57
CA GLY A 117 17.98 4.34 -8.39
C GLY A 117 17.66 4.67 -9.85
N ASN A 118 17.52 3.62 -10.66
CA ASN A 118 17.28 3.69 -12.11
C ASN A 118 16.00 4.45 -12.51
N GLY A 119 15.02 4.59 -11.61
CA GLY A 119 13.73 5.18 -11.92
C GLY A 119 12.96 4.32 -12.93
N CYS A 120 12.19 4.93 -13.83
CA CYS A 120 11.34 4.19 -14.77
C CYS A 120 12.07 3.65 -16.02
N ALA A 121 13.38 3.89 -16.18
CA ALA A 121 14.14 3.49 -17.38
C ALA A 121 13.55 3.98 -18.73
N GLY A 122 12.75 5.05 -18.72
CA GLY A 122 12.11 5.62 -19.91
C GLY A 122 10.86 4.88 -20.40
N VAL A 123 10.47 3.78 -19.73
CA VAL A 123 9.31 2.96 -20.12
C VAL A 123 8.10 3.23 -19.21
N SER A 124 6.92 2.79 -19.68
CA SER A 124 5.65 2.87 -18.96
C SER A 124 5.10 1.52 -18.50
N SER A 125 5.85 0.44 -18.75
CA SER A 125 5.52 -0.92 -18.33
C SER A 125 6.65 -1.52 -17.51
N LEU A 126 6.28 -2.38 -16.55
CA LEU A 126 7.22 -3.18 -15.76
C LEU A 126 7.69 -4.42 -16.53
N THR A 127 6.91 -4.89 -17.49
CA THR A 127 7.28 -6.00 -18.37
C THR A 127 8.53 -5.65 -19.14
N ASP A 128 9.57 -6.47 -19.01
CA ASP A 128 10.87 -6.33 -19.68
C ASP A 128 11.51 -4.95 -19.51
N LYS A 129 11.25 -4.29 -18.38
CA LYS A 129 11.88 -3.00 -18.06
C LYS A 129 13.42 -3.16 -18.06
N PRO A 130 14.15 -2.35 -18.84
CA PRO A 130 15.60 -2.45 -18.91
C PRO A 130 16.24 -1.97 -17.60
N ALA A 131 17.38 -2.57 -17.26
CA ALA A 131 18.18 -2.21 -16.10
C ALA A 131 19.10 -1.00 -16.39
N CYS A 132 18.51 0.13 -16.79
CA CYS A 132 19.22 1.37 -17.07
C CYS A 132 18.58 2.59 -16.40
N ALA A 133 19.36 3.65 -16.23
CA ALA A 133 18.88 4.89 -15.65
C ALA A 133 17.80 5.54 -16.53
N CYS A 134 16.86 6.24 -15.88
CA CYS A 134 15.84 7.02 -16.55
C CYS A 134 16.50 8.06 -17.47
N PRO A 135 16.23 8.06 -18.79
CA PRO A 135 16.86 8.97 -19.75
C PRO A 135 16.45 10.44 -19.55
N LYS A 136 15.39 10.69 -18.77
CA LYS A 136 14.93 12.04 -18.41
C LYS A 136 15.55 12.54 -17.10
N ASN A 137 16.56 11.85 -16.56
CA ASN A 137 17.12 12.14 -15.23
C ASN A 137 16.04 12.28 -14.16
N ARG A 138 15.01 11.41 -14.25
CA ARG A 138 13.83 11.39 -13.37
C ARG A 138 12.98 12.67 -13.39
N SER A 139 13.22 13.61 -14.31
CA SER A 139 12.39 14.80 -14.52
C SER A 139 11.36 14.53 -15.62
N HIS A 140 10.13 14.18 -15.21
CA HIS A 140 9.06 13.83 -16.15
C HIS A 140 8.16 15.02 -16.55
N GLY A 141 8.43 16.22 -16.02
CA GLY A 141 7.63 17.42 -16.28
C GLY A 141 6.21 17.36 -15.68
N LEU A 142 5.96 16.40 -14.78
CA LEU A 142 4.65 16.24 -14.15
C LEU A 142 4.48 17.33 -13.10
N SER A 143 3.46 18.16 -13.25
CA SER A 143 3.21 19.28 -12.35
C SER A 143 1.99 19.00 -11.47
N LYS A 144 2.04 19.48 -10.23
CA LYS A 144 0.87 19.50 -9.36
C LYS A 144 -0.11 20.53 -9.91
N ILE A 145 -1.20 20.09 -10.51
CA ILE A 145 -2.31 20.99 -10.80
C ILE A 145 -2.95 21.34 -9.46
N LYS A 146 -2.96 22.63 -9.09
CA LYS A 146 -3.78 23.10 -7.98
C LYS A 146 -5.24 23.03 -8.44
N GLY A 147 -5.89 21.89 -8.20
CA GLY A 147 -7.34 21.78 -8.35
C GLY A 147 -8.04 22.49 -7.20
N THR A 148 -9.18 23.12 -7.48
CA THR A 148 -10.15 23.45 -6.44
C THR A 148 -10.66 22.14 -5.85
N PRO A 149 -10.61 21.93 -4.53
CA PRO A 149 -11.23 20.76 -3.91
C PRO A 149 -12.67 20.64 -4.40
N LEU A 150 -13.07 19.46 -4.85
CA LEU A 150 -14.47 19.23 -5.16
C LEU A 150 -15.30 19.53 -3.91
N PRO A 151 -16.36 20.34 -4.00
CA PRO A 151 -17.21 20.60 -2.86
C PRO A 151 -17.73 19.26 -2.35
N ARG A 152 -17.62 19.05 -1.03
CA ARG A 152 -18.13 17.85 -0.39
C ARG A 152 -19.64 17.81 -0.65
N SER A 153 -20.12 16.82 -1.39
CA SER A 153 -21.56 16.63 -1.55
C SER A 153 -22.15 16.33 -0.18
N MET A 154 -23.01 17.23 0.31
CA MET A 154 -23.83 17.00 1.51
C MET A 154 -24.99 16.04 1.21
N LEU A 155 -25.26 15.77 -0.07
CA LEU A 155 -26.26 14.81 -0.49
C LEU A 155 -25.65 13.40 -0.46
N PRO A 156 -26.32 12.42 0.18
CA PRO A 156 -25.91 11.03 0.13
C PRO A 156 -25.75 10.58 -1.33
N LEU A 157 -24.69 9.82 -1.62
CA LEU A 157 -24.55 9.13 -2.88
C LEU A 157 -25.78 8.25 -3.08
N LYS A 158 -26.57 8.51 -4.13
CA LYS A 158 -27.68 7.64 -4.51
C LYS A 158 -27.08 6.37 -5.12
N ILE A 159 -27.03 5.29 -4.33
CA ILE A 159 -26.62 3.97 -4.80
C ILE A 159 -27.86 3.30 -5.40
N GLY A 160 -27.75 2.83 -6.65
CA GLY A 160 -28.78 2.03 -7.31
C GLY A 160 -29.91 2.85 -7.94
N LYS A 161 -29.90 2.90 -9.28
CA LYS A 161 -31.12 2.90 -10.10
C LYS A 161 -31.05 1.69 -11.00
#